data_AF-A0A935N6V9-F1
#
_entry.id   AF-A0A935N6V9-F1
#
_cell.length_a   1.000
_cell.length_b   1.000
_cell.length_c   1.000
_cell.angle_alpha   90.00
_cell.angle_beta   90.00
_cell.angle_gamma   90.00
#
_symmetry.space_group_name_H-M   'P 1'
#
loop_
_entity.id
_entity.type
_entity.pdbx_description
1 polymer ?
#
loop_
_entity_poly.entity_id
_entity_poly.type
_entity_poly.pdbx_seq_one_letter_code
_entity_poly.pdbx_strand_id
1 'polypeptide(L)'
;MRNQFASISSGDYVAYLRKENQLDFAGVNAGEVRLISASQQTFATGTLDSALPNAIQGPLGISWKQYQLAFTSDLVEYIYNDKVDKTGLLGGYVDLNQDGNWWISSGNAIYQKPNESISADKRFYLPYGARDAHGVASWVQLDAYLMLAESSAVSRAGYDAPNTSLVMLNESIAINDYRTLSAKYIRDANENWRAVEIDAIGIVIKSATMGKVASASRANPPADSAISEGDNLDNPSSEMQYGYYDAVTNQPAWIKSKTYTQHFAQQQQPRAQLTNRLDFIEQ
;
A
#
# COMPACT_ATOMS: atom_id res chain seq x y z
N MET A 1 -29.54 25.91 50.46
CA MET A 1 -28.52 25.26 49.62
C MET A 1 -28.76 25.69 48.18
N ARG A 2 -27.92 26.60 47.67
CA ARG A 2 -28.05 27.14 46.31
C ARG A 2 -27.32 26.21 45.34
N ASN A 3 -28.05 25.62 44.39
CA ASN A 3 -27.45 24.99 43.21
C ASN A 3 -26.96 26.11 42.30
N GLN A 4 -25.65 26.18 42.06
CA GLN A 4 -25.07 26.93 40.95
C GLN A 4 -24.70 25.95 39.85
N PHE A 5 -25.49 25.93 38.78
CA PHE A 5 -25.06 25.41 37.49
C PHE A 5 -24.27 26.52 36.79
N ALA A 6 -22.97 26.33 36.59
CA ALA A 6 -22.17 27.19 35.73
C ALA A 6 -22.41 26.77 34.27
N SER A 7 -22.90 27.70 33.45
CA SER A 7 -22.99 27.53 32.00
C SER A 7 -21.59 27.54 31.40
N ILE A 8 -21.21 26.48 30.69
CA ILE A 8 -19.98 26.47 29.89
C ILE A 8 -20.36 26.94 28.48
N SER A 9 -19.81 28.08 28.07
CA SER A 9 -19.96 28.67 26.74
C SER A 9 -19.20 27.86 25.69
N SER A 10 -19.72 27.87 24.46
CA SER A 10 -19.20 27.18 23.28
C SER A 10 -17.80 27.67 22.87
N GLY A 11 -16.76 27.15 23.52
CA GLY A 11 -15.35 27.43 23.19
C GLY A 11 -14.36 26.33 23.59
N ASP A 12 -14.72 25.41 24.49
CA ASP A 12 -13.78 24.46 25.11
C ASP A 12 -13.88 23.02 24.58
N TYR A 13 -13.85 22.83 23.26
CA TYR A 13 -13.75 21.49 22.67
C TYR A 13 -12.31 21.13 22.28
N VAL A 14 -11.39 21.14 23.23
CA VAL A 14 -10.19 20.29 23.16
C VAL A 14 -9.88 19.82 24.59
N ALA A 15 -10.33 18.61 24.92
CA ALA A 15 -9.95 17.96 26.16
C ALA A 15 -8.46 17.61 26.10
N TYR A 16 -7.59 18.57 26.43
CA TYR A 16 -6.28 18.25 26.97
C TYR A 16 -6.54 17.58 28.31
N LEU A 17 -6.40 16.25 28.39
CA LEU A 17 -6.15 15.62 29.68
C LEU A 17 -4.92 16.33 30.25
N ARG A 18 -5.09 17.08 31.35
CA ARG A 18 -3.98 17.77 32.00
C ARG A 18 -2.94 16.72 32.37
N LYS A 19 -1.72 16.87 31.86
CA LYS A 19 -0.54 16.04 32.17
C LYS A 19 -0.34 15.86 33.69
N GLU A 20 -0.85 16.82 34.47
CA GLU A 20 -0.83 16.91 35.94
C GLU A 20 -1.47 15.72 36.68
N ASN A 21 -2.36 14.92 36.05
CA ASN A 21 -3.03 13.78 36.70
C ASN A 21 -2.71 12.41 36.05
N GLN A 22 -1.73 12.36 35.14
CA GLN A 22 -1.32 11.11 34.50
C GLN A 22 -0.16 10.48 35.27
N LEU A 23 -0.33 9.22 35.66
CA LEU A 23 0.78 8.38 36.10
C LEU A 23 1.25 7.50 34.96
N ASP A 24 2.55 7.51 34.71
CA ASP A 24 3.16 6.83 33.57
C ASP A 24 3.35 5.32 33.81
N PHE A 25 3.54 4.88 35.06
CA PHE A 25 3.59 3.44 35.36
C PHE A 25 3.35 3.01 36.82
N ALA A 26 3.68 3.81 37.84
CA ALA A 26 3.62 3.39 39.24
C ALA A 26 2.82 4.35 40.15
N GLY A 27 1.97 3.74 41.01
CA GLY A 27 1.08 4.44 41.94
C GLY A 27 -0.38 4.34 41.47
N VAL A 28 -1.29 4.02 42.38
CA VAL A 28 -2.72 4.29 42.17
C VAL A 28 -3.17 5.00 43.44
N ASN A 29 -2.99 6.31 43.49
CA ASN A 29 -3.73 7.13 44.43
C ASN A 29 -5.15 7.30 43.88
N ALA A 30 -6.13 7.45 44.77
CA ALA A 30 -7.51 7.69 44.37
C ALA A 30 -7.61 8.99 43.54
N GLY A 31 -7.99 8.86 42.27
CA GLY A 31 -8.13 9.98 41.33
C GLY A 31 -7.06 10.07 40.23
N GLU A 32 -6.05 9.21 40.24
CA GLU A 32 -5.04 9.15 39.18
C GLU A 32 -5.45 8.21 38.04
N VAL A 33 -5.08 8.58 36.81
CA VAL A 33 -5.30 7.77 35.61
C VAL A 33 -3.96 7.31 35.05
N ARG A 34 -3.91 6.03 34.64
CA ARG A 34 -2.73 5.47 34.00
C ARG A 34 -2.77 5.73 32.50
N LEU A 35 -1.66 6.25 31.95
CA LEU A 35 -1.50 6.34 30.50
C LEU A 35 -1.31 4.94 29.91
N ILE A 36 -2.24 4.51 29.06
CA ILE A 36 -2.19 3.18 28.39
C ILE A 36 -1.71 3.31 26.94
N SER A 37 -2.12 4.39 26.26
CA SER A 37 -1.74 4.68 24.90
C SER A 37 -1.92 6.16 24.61
N ALA A 38 -1.15 6.67 23.66
CA ALA A 38 -1.34 7.98 23.08
C ALA A 38 -1.01 7.91 21.58
N SER A 39 -1.71 8.73 20.80
CA SER A 39 -1.45 8.90 19.37
C SER A 39 -1.40 10.38 19.04
N GLN A 40 -0.48 10.78 18.18
CA GLN A 40 -0.35 12.15 17.70
C GLN A 40 -0.24 12.15 16.18
N GLN A 41 -0.80 13.18 15.54
CA GLN A 41 -0.69 13.38 14.10
C GLN A 41 -0.19 14.80 13.82
N THR A 42 0.72 14.92 12.86
CA THR A 42 1.16 16.20 12.31
C THR A 42 0.62 16.37 10.89
N PHE A 43 0.44 17.62 10.48
CA PHE A 43 -0.03 17.97 9.15
C PHE A 43 1.10 18.57 8.32
N ALA A 44 1.01 18.46 6.99
CA ALA A 44 2.01 18.98 6.07
C ALA A 44 1.91 20.50 5.94
N THR A 45 3.04 21.15 5.68
CA THR A 45 3.09 22.54 5.22
C THR A 45 2.37 22.71 3.88
N GLY A 46 2.02 23.94 3.51
CA GLY A 46 1.44 24.23 2.19
C GLY A 46 2.38 23.90 1.02
N THR A 47 3.69 23.82 1.27
CA THR A 47 4.71 23.40 0.30
C THR A 47 4.94 21.89 0.25
N LEU A 48 4.36 21.12 1.19
CA LEU A 48 4.42 19.65 1.26
C LEU A 48 5.85 19.08 1.37
N ASP A 49 6.74 19.84 1.99
CA ASP A 49 8.16 19.49 2.22
C ASP A 49 8.47 19.17 3.69
N SER A 50 7.57 19.50 4.61
CA SER A 50 7.81 19.43 6.05
C SER A 50 6.50 19.38 6.85
N ALA A 51 6.64 19.08 8.15
CA ALA A 51 5.54 19.08 9.11
C ALA A 51 5.26 20.49 9.64
N LEU A 52 3.98 20.81 9.82
CA LEU A 52 3.53 21.90 10.68
C LEU A 52 3.76 21.57 12.16
N PRO A 53 3.86 22.61 13.02
CA PRO A 53 3.91 22.42 14.47
C PRO A 53 2.74 21.59 15.01
N ASN A 54 2.94 20.96 16.17
CA ASN A 54 1.91 20.17 16.81
C ASN A 54 0.61 20.97 17.03
N ALA A 55 -0.54 20.30 16.90
CA ALA A 55 -1.88 20.87 16.99
C ALA A 55 -2.21 21.97 15.96
N ILE A 56 -1.37 22.16 14.93
CA ILE A 56 -1.66 23.07 13.81
C ILE A 56 -2.01 22.26 12.57
N GLN A 57 -3.18 22.56 11.99
CA GLN A 57 -3.64 22.00 10.73
C GLN A 57 -3.64 23.10 9.65
N GLY A 58 -2.97 22.84 8.53
CA GLY A 58 -2.98 23.72 7.37
C GLY A 58 -4.27 23.58 6.54
N PRO A 59 -4.51 24.49 5.57
CA PRO A 59 -5.74 24.52 4.77
C PRO A 59 -5.92 23.26 3.90
N LEU A 60 -4.83 22.58 3.54
CA LEU A 60 -4.89 21.33 2.77
C LEU A 60 -5.33 20.13 3.61
N GLY A 61 -5.20 20.19 4.94
CA GLY A 61 -5.54 19.07 5.82
C GLY A 61 -4.76 17.78 5.56
N ILE A 62 -3.66 17.83 4.79
CA ILE A 62 -2.86 16.66 4.44
C ILE A 62 -2.03 16.23 5.64
N SER A 63 -2.15 14.97 6.04
CA SER A 63 -1.35 14.36 7.10
C SER A 63 0.12 14.26 6.67
N TRP A 64 1.04 14.56 7.58
CA TRP A 64 2.48 14.38 7.36
C TRP A 64 2.99 13.09 8.00
N LYS A 65 2.90 12.99 9.33
CA LYS A 65 3.29 11.81 10.12
C LYS A 65 2.29 11.54 11.22
N GLN A 66 2.19 10.26 11.58
CA GLN A 66 1.48 9.77 12.75
C GLN A 66 2.50 9.18 13.72
N TYR A 67 2.22 9.31 15.00
CA TYR A 67 3.04 8.83 16.08
C TYR A 67 2.18 8.02 17.05
N GLN A 68 2.70 6.89 17.49
CA GLN A 68 2.09 6.06 18.52
C GLN A 68 3.06 5.92 19.69
N LEU A 69 2.60 6.21 20.91
CA LEU A 69 3.40 6.02 22.10
C LEU A 69 3.68 4.53 22.29
N ALA A 70 4.97 4.17 22.36
CA ALA A 70 5.40 2.81 22.62
C ALA A 70 5.81 2.60 24.07
N PHE A 71 6.62 3.52 24.61
CA PHE A 71 7.08 3.44 25.99
C PHE A 71 7.04 4.79 26.68
N THR A 72 6.55 4.81 27.91
CA THR A 72 6.81 5.90 28.85
C THR A 72 8.19 5.73 29.47
N SER A 73 8.77 6.80 30.02
CA SER A 73 10.06 6.73 30.72
C SER A 73 10.06 5.65 31.80
N ASP A 74 9.01 5.63 32.63
CA ASP A 74 8.87 4.71 33.75
C ASP A 74 8.71 3.25 33.27
N LEU A 75 8.04 3.05 32.13
CA LEU A 75 7.88 1.73 31.53
C LEU A 75 9.21 1.18 31.02
N VAL A 76 10.06 2.04 30.44
CA VAL A 76 11.42 1.64 30.01
C VAL A 76 12.25 1.24 31.22
N GLU A 77 12.29 2.07 32.27
CA GLU A 77 13.05 1.80 33.49
C GLU A 77 12.57 0.50 34.15
N TYR A 78 11.26 0.30 34.27
CA TYR A 78 10.71 -0.90 34.88
C TYR A 78 10.99 -2.19 34.11
N ILE A 79 10.84 -2.19 32.77
CA ILE A 79 11.00 -3.40 31.96
C ILE A 79 12.48 -3.69 31.68
N TYR A 80 13.25 -2.66 31.34
CA TYR A 80 14.60 -2.82 30.81
C TYR A 80 15.70 -2.43 31.79
N ASN A 81 15.41 -1.64 32.83
CA ASN A 81 16.40 -1.10 33.76
C ASN A 81 17.57 -0.45 32.98
N ASP A 82 18.78 -0.96 33.15
CA ASP A 82 20.02 -0.50 32.53
C ASP A 82 20.36 -1.21 31.20
N LYS A 83 19.51 -2.12 30.72
CA LYS A 83 19.78 -2.92 29.51
C LYS A 83 19.56 -2.17 28.20
N VAL A 84 18.81 -1.06 28.23
CA VAL A 84 18.50 -0.25 27.06
C VAL A 84 18.81 1.20 27.38
N ASP A 85 19.65 1.82 26.56
CA ASP A 85 19.96 3.23 26.64
C ASP A 85 19.20 4.03 25.56
N LYS A 86 19.33 5.36 25.63
CA LYS A 86 18.76 6.27 24.63
C LYS A 86 19.22 5.93 23.21
N THR A 87 20.47 5.49 23.04
CA THR A 87 21.04 5.12 21.73
C THR A 87 20.32 3.93 21.12
N GLY A 88 20.05 2.89 21.92
CA GLY A 88 19.31 1.71 21.48
C GLY A 88 17.89 2.04 21.05
N LEU A 89 17.21 2.93 21.76
CA LEU A 89 15.84 3.36 21.43
C LEU A 89 15.79 4.20 20.15
N LEU A 90 16.81 5.02 19.89
CA LEU A 90 16.92 5.77 18.64
C LEU A 90 17.09 4.88 17.39
N GLY A 91 17.26 3.56 17.55
CA GLY A 91 17.25 2.58 16.46
C GLY A 91 15.89 2.40 15.76
N GLY A 92 14.83 3.06 16.22
CA GLY A 92 13.50 3.01 15.60
C GLY A 92 12.41 3.84 16.28
N TYR A 93 12.68 4.32 17.50
CA TYR A 93 11.80 5.22 18.23
C TYR A 93 12.28 6.66 18.18
N VAL A 94 11.37 7.60 18.40
CA VAL A 94 11.66 9.04 18.50
C VAL A 94 11.18 9.60 19.83
N ASP A 95 12.00 10.48 20.39
CA ASP A 95 11.65 11.28 21.57
C ASP A 95 10.98 12.58 21.09
N LEU A 96 9.69 12.47 20.77
CA LEU A 96 8.94 13.50 20.04
C LEU A 96 8.87 14.84 20.77
N ASN A 97 8.72 14.80 22.09
CA ASN A 97 8.53 15.98 22.94
C ASN A 97 9.72 16.26 23.87
N GLN A 98 10.82 15.49 23.74
CA GLN A 98 11.98 15.57 24.64
C GLN A 98 11.61 15.34 26.11
N ASP A 99 10.58 14.54 26.36
CA ASP A 99 10.05 14.24 27.68
C ASP A 99 10.37 12.81 28.15
N GLY A 100 11.21 12.09 27.40
CA GLY A 100 11.62 10.72 27.73
C GLY A 100 10.61 9.65 27.31
N ASN A 101 9.49 10.06 26.70
CA ASN A 101 8.53 9.16 26.10
C ASN A 101 8.96 8.78 24.68
N TRP A 102 8.87 7.48 24.37
CA TRP A 102 9.35 6.91 23.14
C TRP A 102 8.20 6.58 22.20
N TRP A 103 8.22 7.20 21.03
CA TRP A 103 7.16 7.12 20.04
C TRP A 103 7.61 6.32 18.81
N ILE A 104 6.72 5.50 18.27
CA ILE A 104 6.85 4.90 16.94
C ILE A 104 6.40 5.97 15.94
N SER A 105 7.29 6.36 15.03
CA SER A 105 6.95 7.25 13.91
C SER A 105 6.42 6.44 12.75
N SER A 106 5.36 6.92 12.10
CA SER A 106 5.01 6.48 10.76
C SER A 106 6.04 6.97 9.75
N GLY A 107 5.94 6.43 8.54
CA GLY A 107 6.46 7.07 7.34
C GLY A 107 5.74 8.36 6.98
N ASN A 108 6.13 8.98 5.86
CA ASN A 108 5.44 10.13 5.28
C ASN A 108 5.35 10.01 3.75
N ALA A 109 4.29 10.59 3.18
CA ALA A 109 4.15 10.70 1.74
C ALA A 109 5.20 11.63 1.13
N ILE A 110 5.55 11.39 -0.13
CA ILE A 110 6.50 12.19 -0.93
C ILE A 110 5.73 12.92 -2.01
N TYR A 111 5.63 14.25 -1.90
CA TYR A 111 4.90 15.09 -2.87
C TYR A 111 5.82 15.82 -3.85
N GLN A 112 7.13 15.74 -3.66
CA GLN A 112 8.14 16.37 -4.50
C GLN A 112 9.18 15.33 -4.91
N LYS A 113 9.51 15.30 -6.19
CA LYS A 113 10.58 14.45 -6.74
C LYS A 113 11.76 15.33 -7.16
N PRO A 114 13.01 14.91 -6.94
CA PRO A 114 14.16 15.62 -7.49
C PRO A 114 14.01 15.80 -9.00
N ASN A 115 14.22 17.03 -9.49
CA ASN A 115 14.19 17.39 -10.92
C ASN A 115 12.81 17.34 -11.61
N GLU A 116 11.71 17.25 -10.85
CA GLU A 116 10.35 17.36 -11.42
C GLU A 116 9.72 18.71 -11.06
N SER A 117 9.30 19.47 -12.08
CA SER A 117 8.77 20.83 -11.92
C SER A 117 7.24 20.90 -11.79
N ILE A 118 6.55 19.77 -11.84
CA ILE A 118 5.08 19.74 -11.72
C ILE A 118 4.71 19.91 -10.25
N SER A 119 3.99 21.00 -9.95
CA SER A 119 3.52 21.29 -8.61
C SER A 119 2.44 20.30 -8.15
N ALA A 120 2.36 20.06 -6.85
CA ALA A 120 1.47 19.05 -6.28
C ALA A 120 -0.02 19.31 -6.58
N ASP A 121 -0.45 20.57 -6.67
CA ASP A 121 -1.81 20.95 -7.07
C ASP A 121 -2.18 20.46 -8.48
N LYS A 122 -1.21 20.49 -9.41
CA LYS A 122 -1.38 19.97 -10.77
C LYS A 122 -1.43 18.45 -10.82
N ARG A 123 -1.01 17.78 -9.74
CA ARG A 123 -1.12 16.33 -9.55
C ARG A 123 -2.24 15.95 -8.58
N PHE A 124 -3.20 16.83 -8.33
CA PHE A 124 -4.30 16.59 -7.39
C PHE A 124 -3.84 16.19 -5.98
N TYR A 125 -2.67 16.68 -5.57
CA TYR A 125 -2.02 16.30 -4.32
C TYR A 125 -1.82 14.78 -4.19
N LEU A 126 -1.63 14.07 -5.30
CA LEU A 126 -1.25 12.67 -5.29
C LEU A 126 0.25 12.55 -5.01
N PRO A 127 0.67 11.72 -4.05
CA PRO A 127 2.07 11.51 -3.77
C PRO A 127 2.75 10.71 -4.89
N TYR A 128 4.04 10.95 -5.07
CA TYR A 128 4.91 10.10 -5.89
C TYR A 128 5.25 8.77 -5.21
N GLY A 129 5.01 8.67 -3.91
CA GLY A 129 5.49 7.57 -3.09
C GLY A 129 5.43 7.89 -1.60
N ALA A 130 6.12 7.09 -0.80
CA ALA A 130 6.20 7.28 0.64
C ALA A 130 7.57 6.84 1.16
N ARG A 131 8.06 7.54 2.20
CA ARG A 131 9.20 7.12 3.01
C ARG A 131 8.69 6.37 4.22
N ASP A 132 9.36 5.29 4.59
CA ASP A 132 9.11 4.63 5.87
C ASP A 132 9.76 5.40 7.04
N ALA A 133 9.61 4.87 8.25
CA ALA A 133 10.17 5.46 9.47
C ALA A 133 11.72 5.52 9.47
N HIS A 134 12.37 4.64 8.70
CA HIS A 134 13.82 4.55 8.56
C HIS A 134 14.35 5.35 7.35
N GLY A 135 13.46 6.04 6.64
CA GLY A 135 13.78 6.89 5.49
C GLY A 135 13.84 6.16 4.14
N VAL A 136 13.54 4.85 4.07
CA VAL A 136 13.50 4.10 2.82
C VAL A 136 12.30 4.55 2.00
N ALA A 137 12.54 4.97 0.77
CA ALA A 137 11.49 5.49 -0.10
C ALA A 137 10.95 4.40 -1.03
N SER A 138 9.64 4.30 -1.11
CA SER A 138 8.89 3.58 -2.13
C SER A 138 8.28 4.60 -3.09
N TRP A 139 8.20 4.24 -4.37
CA TRP A 139 7.73 5.10 -5.45
C TRP A 139 6.65 4.39 -6.25
N VAL A 140 5.68 5.17 -6.73
CA VAL A 140 4.64 4.73 -7.65
C VAL A 140 4.60 5.71 -8.81
N GLN A 141 4.86 5.20 -10.01
CA GLN A 141 4.67 5.94 -11.25
C GLN A 141 3.27 5.69 -11.75
N LEU A 142 2.48 6.77 -11.84
CA LEU A 142 1.16 6.74 -12.48
C LEU A 142 1.30 7.04 -13.98
N ASP A 143 0.25 6.67 -14.71
CA ASP A 143 0.03 7.04 -16.11
C ASP A 143 -0.10 8.57 -16.30
N ALA A 144 -0.16 9.00 -17.55
CA ALA A 144 -0.25 10.42 -17.90
C ALA A 144 -1.53 11.11 -17.38
N TYR A 145 -2.57 10.33 -17.05
CA TYR A 145 -3.84 10.81 -16.52
C TYR A 145 -3.92 10.79 -14.98
N LEU A 146 -2.87 10.32 -14.29
CA LEU A 146 -2.81 10.17 -12.83
C LEU A 146 -3.93 9.27 -12.28
N MET A 147 -4.31 8.24 -13.03
CA MET A 147 -5.37 7.30 -12.69
C MET A 147 -4.83 5.94 -12.26
N LEU A 148 -3.92 5.36 -13.03
CA LEU A 148 -3.47 3.97 -12.84
C LEU A 148 -1.96 3.89 -12.65
N ALA A 149 -1.53 3.00 -11.76
CA ALA A 149 -0.12 2.72 -11.57
C ALA A 149 0.43 1.96 -12.79
N GLU A 150 1.59 2.39 -13.27
CA GLU A 150 2.35 1.75 -14.35
C GLU A 150 3.63 1.11 -13.84
N SER A 151 4.21 1.63 -12.75
CA SER A 151 5.28 0.94 -12.04
C SER A 151 5.35 1.31 -10.56
N SER A 152 5.95 0.42 -9.78
CA SER A 152 6.31 0.66 -8.40
C SER A 152 7.71 0.15 -8.12
N ALA A 153 8.48 0.87 -7.32
CA ALA A 153 9.83 0.47 -6.96
C ALA A 153 10.23 1.00 -5.58
N VAL A 154 11.27 0.42 -5.01
CA VAL A 154 11.88 0.89 -3.77
C VAL A 154 13.23 1.51 -4.10
N SER A 155 13.55 2.65 -3.52
CA SER A 155 14.90 3.21 -3.56
C SER A 155 15.49 3.25 -2.16
N ARG A 156 16.79 2.98 -2.03
CA ARG A 156 17.47 3.06 -0.74
C ARG A 156 17.47 4.50 -0.20
N ALA A 157 17.18 4.65 1.09
CA ALA A 157 17.31 5.90 1.85
C ALA A 157 18.74 6.48 1.74
N GLY A 158 18.87 7.79 1.58
CA GLY A 158 20.16 8.50 1.51
C GLY A 158 20.49 9.10 0.14
N TYR A 159 19.59 8.97 -0.82
CA TYR A 159 19.71 9.57 -2.16
C TYR A 159 18.95 10.91 -2.27
N ASP A 160 18.97 11.69 -1.20
CA ASP A 160 18.42 13.06 -1.15
C ASP A 160 19.45 14.12 -1.61
N ALA A 161 20.54 13.68 -2.24
CA ALA A 161 21.48 14.59 -2.86
C ALA A 161 20.86 15.16 -4.16
N PRO A 162 20.70 16.50 -4.28
CA PRO A 162 20.27 17.10 -5.53
C PRO A 162 21.27 16.71 -6.63
N ASN A 163 20.75 16.30 -7.80
CA ASN A 163 21.50 15.83 -8.98
C ASN A 163 21.92 14.36 -9.01
N THR A 164 21.28 13.51 -8.20
CA THR A 164 21.54 12.07 -8.28
C THR A 164 20.29 11.40 -8.91
N SER A 165 20.47 10.53 -9.92
CA SER A 165 19.42 9.75 -10.62
C SER A 165 18.87 8.59 -9.79
N LEU A 166 17.62 8.68 -9.32
CA LEU A 166 17.05 7.72 -8.37
C LEU A 166 17.30 6.26 -8.81
N VAL A 167 18.07 5.50 -8.01
CA VAL A 167 18.31 4.07 -8.28
C VAL A 167 17.10 3.28 -7.78
N MET A 168 16.31 2.78 -8.72
CA MET A 168 15.16 1.91 -8.45
C MET A 168 15.61 0.48 -8.22
N LEU A 169 15.17 -0.12 -7.13
CA LEU A 169 15.34 -1.52 -6.78
C LEU A 169 13.96 -2.18 -6.75
N ASN A 170 13.93 -3.48 -7.05
CA ASN A 170 12.73 -4.31 -6.98
C ASN A 170 11.53 -3.71 -7.76
N GLU A 171 11.78 -3.22 -8.97
CA GLU A 171 10.73 -2.62 -9.79
C GLU A 171 9.69 -3.67 -10.23
N SER A 172 8.42 -3.31 -10.08
CA SER A 172 7.29 -4.03 -10.69
C SER A 172 6.60 -3.10 -11.68
N ILE A 173 6.18 -3.64 -12.82
CA ILE A 173 5.52 -2.89 -13.89
C ILE A 173 4.10 -3.44 -14.06
N ALA A 174 3.14 -2.55 -14.33
CA ALA A 174 1.79 -2.90 -14.71
C ALA A 174 1.44 -2.28 -16.06
N ILE A 175 0.71 -3.04 -16.88
CA ILE A 175 0.12 -2.59 -18.14
C ILE A 175 -1.39 -2.77 -18.00
N ASN A 176 -2.14 -1.69 -18.12
CA ASN A 176 -3.54 -1.63 -17.69
C ASN A 176 -4.53 -1.80 -18.85
N ASP A 177 -5.67 -2.46 -18.59
CA ASP A 177 -6.89 -2.37 -19.40
C ASP A 177 -7.72 -1.20 -18.88
N TYR A 178 -7.84 -0.15 -19.70
CA TYR A 178 -8.56 1.07 -19.34
C TYR A 178 -10.08 0.93 -19.36
N ARG A 179 -10.64 -0.13 -19.95
CA ARG A 179 -12.09 -0.38 -19.91
C ARG A 179 -12.54 -0.76 -18.50
N THR A 180 -11.68 -1.47 -17.77
CA THR A 180 -11.96 -2.02 -16.44
C THR A 180 -11.11 -1.39 -15.34
N LEU A 181 -10.22 -0.45 -15.71
CA LEU A 181 -9.30 0.26 -14.80
C LEU A 181 -8.46 -0.70 -13.95
N SER A 182 -7.94 -1.76 -14.57
CA SER A 182 -7.22 -2.85 -13.89
C SER A 182 -5.99 -3.29 -14.67
N ALA A 183 -5.00 -3.87 -13.99
CA ALA A 183 -3.82 -4.40 -14.66
C ALA A 183 -4.16 -5.64 -15.53
N LYS A 184 -3.80 -5.58 -16.82
CA LYS A 184 -3.85 -6.71 -17.76
C LYS A 184 -2.57 -7.54 -17.67
N TYR A 185 -1.41 -6.89 -17.64
CA TYR A 185 -0.11 -7.53 -17.44
C TYR A 185 0.60 -6.95 -16.23
N ILE A 186 1.28 -7.82 -15.48
CA ILE A 186 2.17 -7.43 -14.39
C ILE A 186 3.52 -8.11 -14.61
N ARG A 187 4.59 -7.35 -14.51
CA ARG A 187 5.96 -7.86 -14.42
C ARG A 187 6.47 -7.66 -13.00
N ASP A 188 6.93 -8.73 -12.37
CA ASP A 188 7.50 -8.67 -11.03
C ASP A 188 8.99 -8.24 -11.04
N ALA A 189 9.54 -8.07 -9.82
CA ALA A 189 10.93 -7.71 -9.60
C ALA A 189 11.95 -8.75 -10.11
N ASN A 190 11.52 -10.00 -10.31
CA ASN A 190 12.33 -11.07 -10.89
C ASN A 190 12.19 -11.16 -12.42
N GLU A 191 11.55 -10.16 -13.02
CA GLU A 191 11.32 -10.03 -14.45
C GLU A 191 10.33 -11.04 -15.03
N ASN A 192 9.54 -11.71 -14.19
CA ASN A 192 8.51 -12.63 -14.64
C ASN A 192 7.21 -11.89 -14.93
N TRP A 193 6.58 -12.24 -16.04
CA TRP A 193 5.29 -11.71 -16.45
C TRP A 193 4.15 -12.60 -16.00
N ARG A 194 3.04 -11.95 -15.67
CA ARG A 194 1.72 -12.54 -15.46
C ARG A 194 0.70 -11.73 -16.24
N ALA A 195 -0.33 -12.39 -16.73
CA ALA A 195 -1.35 -11.76 -17.54
C ALA A 195 -2.74 -12.27 -17.18
N VAL A 196 -3.75 -11.43 -17.39
CA VAL A 196 -5.16 -11.79 -17.32
C VAL A 196 -5.91 -11.31 -18.55
N GLU A 197 -6.92 -12.05 -18.99
CA GLU A 197 -7.91 -11.58 -19.95
C GLU A 197 -9.20 -11.28 -19.22
N ILE A 198 -9.73 -10.07 -19.45
CA ILE A 198 -10.91 -9.55 -18.76
C ILE A 198 -12.00 -9.30 -19.81
N ASP A 199 -13.18 -9.84 -19.56
CA ASP A 199 -14.31 -9.68 -20.47
C ASP A 199 -14.93 -8.26 -20.42
N ALA A 200 -16.03 -8.07 -21.15
CA ALA A 200 -16.68 -6.77 -21.28
C ALA A 200 -17.30 -6.22 -19.98
N ILE A 201 -17.48 -7.05 -18.94
CA ILE A 201 -18.09 -6.65 -17.67
C ILE A 201 -17.12 -6.69 -16.49
N GLY A 202 -15.83 -6.90 -16.77
CA GLY A 202 -14.79 -6.85 -15.73
C GLY A 202 -14.47 -8.18 -15.07
N ILE A 203 -14.93 -9.31 -15.62
CA ILE A 203 -14.62 -10.63 -15.06
C ILE A 203 -13.36 -11.19 -15.73
N VAL A 204 -12.43 -11.71 -14.90
CA VAL A 204 -11.24 -12.41 -15.38
C VAL A 204 -11.64 -13.78 -15.92
N ILE A 205 -11.50 -13.98 -17.22
CA ILE A 205 -11.84 -15.23 -17.91
C ILE A 205 -10.62 -16.08 -18.25
N LYS A 206 -9.42 -15.50 -18.27
CA LYS A 206 -8.16 -16.25 -18.40
C LYS A 206 -7.08 -15.66 -17.50
N SER A 207 -6.17 -16.50 -17.03
CA SER A 207 -4.92 -16.06 -16.44
C SER A 207 -3.73 -16.89 -16.93
N ALA A 208 -2.59 -16.23 -17.09
CA ALA A 208 -1.35 -16.84 -17.54
C ALA A 208 -0.18 -16.47 -16.62
N THR A 209 0.54 -17.49 -16.17
CA THR A 209 1.85 -17.35 -15.54
C THR A 209 2.91 -17.54 -16.62
N MET A 210 3.47 -16.43 -17.11
CA MET A 210 4.31 -16.43 -18.31
C MET A 210 5.78 -16.66 -18.00
N GLY A 211 6.26 -16.30 -16.80
CA GLY A 211 7.70 -16.31 -16.52
C GLY A 211 8.40 -15.24 -17.36
N LYS A 212 9.63 -15.47 -17.80
CA LYS A 212 10.33 -14.50 -18.63
C LYS A 212 9.80 -14.52 -20.07
N VAL A 213 9.72 -13.34 -20.67
CA VAL A 213 9.30 -13.15 -22.06
C VAL A 213 10.40 -12.36 -22.76
N ALA A 214 11.03 -12.97 -23.76
CA ALA A 214 12.13 -12.33 -24.49
C ALA A 214 11.64 -11.05 -25.18
N SER A 215 12.44 -9.99 -25.13
CA SER A 215 12.17 -8.69 -25.77
C SER A 215 10.94 -7.93 -25.24
N ALA A 216 10.23 -8.45 -24.23
CA ALA A 216 9.16 -7.74 -23.56
C ALA A 216 9.71 -6.72 -22.56
N SER A 217 9.10 -5.55 -22.52
CA SER A 217 9.41 -4.46 -21.60
C SER A 217 8.15 -3.67 -21.30
N ARG A 218 8.25 -2.61 -20.47
CA ARG A 218 7.13 -1.69 -20.29
C ARG A 218 6.70 -1.01 -21.60
N ALA A 219 7.66 -0.59 -22.42
CA ALA A 219 7.40 0.11 -23.68
C ALA A 219 6.91 -0.84 -24.78
N ASN A 220 7.22 -2.13 -24.66
CA ASN A 220 6.81 -3.17 -25.58
C ASN A 220 6.25 -4.35 -24.77
N PRO A 221 4.98 -4.28 -24.32
CA PRO A 221 4.39 -5.31 -23.48
C PRO A 221 4.29 -6.65 -24.23
N PRO A 222 4.22 -7.80 -23.52
CA PRO A 222 3.99 -9.09 -24.14
C PRO A 222 2.69 -9.09 -24.98
N ALA A 223 2.73 -9.73 -26.15
CA ALA A 223 1.52 -10.11 -26.86
C ALA A 223 0.81 -11.27 -26.13
N ASP A 224 -0.50 -11.44 -26.36
CA ASP A 224 -1.28 -12.56 -25.80
C ASP A 224 -0.72 -13.93 -26.21
N SER A 225 -0.09 -13.99 -27.39
CA SER A 225 0.57 -15.16 -27.99
C SER A 225 2.07 -15.25 -27.71
N ALA A 226 2.64 -14.36 -26.88
CA ALA A 226 4.08 -14.25 -26.71
C ALA A 226 4.72 -15.58 -26.29
N ILE A 227 5.90 -15.86 -26.86
CA ILE A 227 6.72 -17.00 -26.44
C ILE A 227 7.35 -16.65 -25.10
N SER A 228 7.10 -17.49 -24.11
CA SER A 228 7.48 -17.26 -22.72
C SER A 228 8.03 -18.54 -22.08
N GLU A 229 8.73 -18.42 -20.95
CA GLU A 229 9.20 -19.59 -20.18
C GLU A 229 8.05 -20.42 -19.55
N GLY A 230 6.84 -19.84 -19.46
CA GLY A 230 5.63 -20.45 -18.94
C GLY A 230 4.47 -20.49 -19.93
N ASP A 231 3.27 -20.14 -19.47
CA ASP A 231 2.04 -20.05 -20.25
C ASP A 231 1.85 -18.67 -20.90
N ASN A 232 0.88 -18.51 -21.81
CA ASN A 232 0.50 -17.20 -22.36
C ASN A 232 -1.03 -17.09 -22.45
N LEU A 233 -1.60 -15.96 -22.88
CA LEU A 233 -3.06 -15.80 -22.88
C LEU A 233 -3.76 -16.61 -23.98
N ASP A 234 -3.05 -16.97 -25.05
CA ASP A 234 -3.53 -17.94 -26.04
C ASP A 234 -3.55 -19.38 -25.49
N ASN A 235 -2.63 -19.72 -24.58
CA ASN A 235 -2.51 -21.02 -23.90
C ASN A 235 -2.45 -20.81 -22.38
N PRO A 236 -3.56 -20.43 -21.74
CA PRO A 236 -3.56 -19.91 -20.37
C PRO A 236 -3.24 -20.99 -19.32
N SER A 237 -2.78 -20.54 -18.16
CA SER A 237 -2.62 -21.38 -16.96
C SER A 237 -3.98 -21.81 -16.41
N SER A 238 -4.96 -20.90 -16.46
CA SER A 238 -6.36 -21.21 -16.15
C SER A 238 -7.33 -20.39 -17.01
N GLU A 239 -8.48 -20.97 -17.28
CA GLU A 239 -9.60 -20.37 -18.02
C GLU A 239 -10.89 -20.58 -17.24
N MET A 240 -11.71 -19.54 -17.17
CA MET A 240 -13.05 -19.57 -16.60
C MET A 240 -14.07 -19.19 -17.66
N GLN A 241 -15.11 -20.00 -17.77
CA GLN A 241 -16.32 -19.70 -18.52
C GLN A 241 -17.47 -19.66 -17.55
N TYR A 242 -18.44 -18.79 -17.79
CA TYR A 242 -19.62 -18.69 -16.95
C TYR A 242 -20.83 -18.32 -17.78
N GLY A 243 -22.00 -18.61 -17.24
CA GLY A 243 -23.29 -18.23 -17.79
C GLY A 243 -24.20 -17.72 -16.71
N TYR A 244 -25.02 -16.73 -17.05
CA TYR A 244 -26.08 -16.23 -16.18
C TYR A 244 -27.29 -17.17 -16.19
N TYR A 245 -28.15 -17.00 -15.20
CA TYR A 245 -29.46 -17.64 -15.22
C TYR A 245 -30.24 -17.19 -16.46
N ASP A 246 -30.74 -18.15 -17.22
CA ASP A 246 -31.63 -17.90 -18.35
C ASP A 246 -33.04 -18.38 -17.99
N ALA A 247 -33.95 -17.42 -17.79
CA ALA A 247 -35.33 -17.69 -17.44
C ALA A 247 -36.14 -18.33 -18.58
N VAL A 248 -35.71 -18.17 -19.85
CA VAL A 248 -36.43 -18.72 -21.01
C VAL A 248 -36.17 -20.21 -21.15
N THR A 249 -34.91 -20.62 -20.99
CA THR A 249 -34.49 -22.03 -21.05
C THR A 249 -34.48 -22.71 -19.68
N ASN A 250 -34.79 -21.96 -18.61
CA ASN A 250 -34.67 -22.36 -17.21
C ASN A 250 -33.28 -22.94 -16.87
N GLN A 251 -32.23 -22.45 -17.53
CA GLN A 251 -30.86 -22.87 -17.25
C GLN A 251 -30.33 -22.14 -16.03
N PRO A 252 -29.85 -22.85 -14.99
CA PRO A 252 -29.21 -22.22 -13.83
C PRO A 252 -27.96 -21.46 -14.25
N ALA A 253 -27.60 -20.42 -13.50
CA ALA A 253 -26.29 -19.81 -13.61
C ALA A 253 -25.21 -20.88 -13.35
N TRP A 254 -24.11 -20.83 -14.10
CA TRP A 254 -23.07 -21.84 -14.04
C TRP A 254 -21.68 -21.24 -14.22
N ILE A 255 -20.68 -21.95 -13.72
CA ILE A 255 -19.26 -21.62 -13.89
C ILE A 255 -18.52 -22.92 -14.24
N LYS A 256 -17.63 -22.84 -15.22
CA LYS A 256 -16.68 -23.89 -15.60
C LYS A 256 -15.28 -23.31 -15.50
N SER A 257 -14.43 -23.95 -14.73
CA SER A 257 -13.01 -23.58 -14.62
C SER A 257 -12.14 -24.72 -15.13
N LYS A 258 -11.10 -24.37 -15.90
CA LYS A 258 -10.04 -25.26 -16.34
C LYS A 258 -8.72 -24.72 -15.84
N THR A 259 -7.93 -25.56 -15.19
CA THR A 259 -6.58 -25.23 -14.75
C THR A 259 -5.63 -26.31 -15.24
N TYR A 260 -4.49 -25.89 -15.76
CA TYR A 260 -3.51 -26.81 -16.32
C TYR A 260 -2.35 -27.02 -15.36
N THR A 261 -1.96 -28.27 -15.18
CA THR A 261 -0.83 -28.66 -14.33
C THR A 261 0.49 -28.75 -15.09
N GLN A 262 0.45 -28.93 -16.41
CA GLN A 262 1.61 -28.91 -17.29
C GLN A 262 1.61 -27.61 -18.10
N HIS A 263 2.70 -26.84 -18.07
CA HIS A 263 2.79 -25.51 -18.69
C HIS A 263 3.15 -25.55 -20.19
N PHE A 264 2.74 -24.53 -20.96
CA PHE A 264 2.74 -24.54 -22.42
C PHE A 264 4.15 -24.56 -22.99
N ALA A 265 5.06 -23.81 -22.36
CA ALA A 265 6.48 -23.84 -22.67
C ALA A 265 7.11 -25.25 -22.66
N GLN A 266 6.57 -26.20 -21.89
CA GLN A 266 7.07 -27.58 -21.86
C GLN A 266 6.67 -28.39 -23.11
N GLN A 267 5.62 -28.00 -23.84
CA GLN A 267 5.05 -28.81 -24.92
C GLN A 267 5.31 -28.25 -26.33
N GLN A 268 5.65 -26.96 -26.48
CA GLN A 268 5.92 -26.27 -27.77
C GLN A 268 4.92 -26.59 -28.92
N GLN A 269 3.71 -27.03 -28.57
CA GLN A 269 2.59 -27.38 -29.44
C GLN A 269 1.31 -26.89 -28.73
N PRO A 270 0.27 -26.44 -29.45
CA PRO A 270 -1.00 -26.10 -28.82
C PRO A 270 -1.53 -27.33 -28.07
N ARG A 271 -1.87 -27.18 -26.78
CA ARG A 271 -2.42 -28.29 -26.01
C ARG A 271 -3.68 -28.78 -26.71
N ALA A 272 -3.67 -30.02 -27.18
CA ALA A 272 -4.88 -30.64 -27.70
C ALA A 272 -5.96 -30.56 -26.62
N GLN A 273 -7.15 -30.09 -26.99
CA GLN A 273 -8.30 -30.17 -26.11
C GLN A 273 -8.49 -31.64 -25.77
N LEU A 274 -8.20 -32.03 -24.52
CA LEU A 274 -8.68 -33.30 -24.00
C LEU A 274 -10.20 -33.16 -23.93
N THR A 275 -10.88 -33.55 -25.01
CA THR A 275 -12.29 -33.91 -24.98
C THR A 275 -12.42 -35.12 -24.09
N ASN A 276 -12.39 -34.91 -22.78
CA ASN A 276 -13.03 -35.82 -21.85
C ASN A 276 -14.53 -35.67 -22.11
N ARG A 277 -15.04 -36.40 -23.12
CA ARG A 277 -16.41 -36.88 -23.07
C ARG A 277 -16.51 -37.72 -21.81
N LEU A 278 -16.99 -37.12 -20.73
CA LEU A 278 -17.69 -37.88 -19.72
C LEU A 278 -19.02 -38.28 -20.37
N ASP A 279 -19.04 -39.43 -21.03
CA ASP A 279 -20.29 -40.09 -21.38
C ASP A 279 -20.97 -40.40 -20.04
N PHE A 280 -21.99 -39.62 -19.69
CA PHE A 280 -22.90 -39.98 -18.62
C PHE A 280 -23.61 -41.25 -19.05
N ILE A 281 -23.29 -42.37 -18.39
CA ILE A 281 -24.09 -43.57 -18.45
C ILE A 281 -25.39 -43.26 -17.71
N GLU A 282 -26.45 -42.92 -18.45
CA GLU A 282 -27.80 -43.08 -17.95
C GLU A 282 -28.12 -44.58 -17.94
N GLN A 283 -28.64 -45.06 -16.81
CA GLN A 283 -29.20 -46.41 -16.66
C GLN A 283 -30.48 -46.57 -17.46
#